data_AF-A0A2G2WA54-F1
#
_entry.id   AF-A0A2G2WA54-F1
#
_cell.length_a   1.000
_cell.length_b   1.000
_cell.length_c   1.000
_cell.angle_alpha   90.00
_cell.angle_beta   90.00
_cell.angle_gamma   90.00
#
_symmetry.space_group_name_H-M   'P 1'
#
loop_
_entity.id
_entity.type
_entity.pdbx_description
1 polymer ?
#
loop_
_entity_poly.entity_id
_entity_poly.type
_entity_poly.pdbx_seq_one_letter_code
_entity_poly.pdbx_strand_id
1 'polypeptide(L)'
;MSSSQASQGSASSWTAKQNKAFERALAVYDKDTPDRWSNVAKAVGGNKTAEDVKRHYEVLIHDIMFIESGGVPFPNYKTTRGRTNTN
;
A
#
# COMPACT_ATOMS: atom_id res chain seq x y z
N MET A 1 3.49 21.40 -22.87
CA MET A 1 4.62 21.85 -22.02
C MET A 1 4.08 22.12 -20.62
N SER A 2 4.69 21.49 -19.62
CA SER A 2 4.57 21.65 -18.15
C SER A 2 3.20 21.72 -17.47
N SER A 3 2.93 20.71 -16.64
CA SER A 3 2.78 20.95 -15.21
C SER A 3 3.54 19.87 -14.43
N SER A 4 4.40 20.39 -13.57
CA SER A 4 5.41 19.78 -12.74
C SER A 4 4.87 18.86 -11.65
N GLN A 5 5.43 17.65 -11.58
CA GLN A 5 5.63 16.98 -10.31
C GLN A 5 7.05 16.39 -10.31
N ALA A 6 8.01 17.27 -10.06
CA ALA A 6 9.37 16.85 -9.73
C ALA A 6 9.42 16.50 -8.24
N SER A 7 10.29 15.54 -7.92
CA SER A 7 10.80 15.15 -6.59
C SER A 7 9.92 14.25 -5.72
N GLN A 8 9.84 12.97 -6.09
CA GLN A 8 10.23 11.91 -5.15
C GLN A 8 11.36 11.10 -5.76
N GLY A 9 12.59 11.55 -5.49
CA GLY A 9 13.80 10.86 -5.90
C GLY A 9 13.86 9.46 -5.31
N SER A 10 14.21 8.47 -6.15
CA SER A 10 14.85 7.21 -5.74
C SER A 10 14.21 6.45 -4.56
N ALA A 11 12.89 6.54 -4.35
CA ALA A 11 12.19 5.53 -3.57
C ALA A 11 12.22 4.25 -4.42
N SER A 12 13.02 3.27 -4.00
CA SER A 12 13.10 1.97 -4.68
C SER A 12 11.68 1.40 -4.83
N SER A 13 11.13 1.50 -6.05
CA SER A 13 9.74 1.09 -6.35
C SER A 13 9.50 -0.32 -5.81
N TRP A 14 8.47 -0.48 -4.97
CA TRP A 14 8.14 -1.76 -4.37
C TRP A 14 7.53 -2.69 -5.41
N THR A 15 8.25 -3.75 -5.74
CA THR A 15 7.70 -4.81 -6.60
C THR A 15 6.60 -5.57 -5.86
N ALA A 16 5.66 -6.19 -6.60
CA ALA A 16 4.63 -7.03 -6.01
C ALA A 16 5.20 -8.15 -5.12
N LYS A 17 6.34 -8.73 -5.52
CA LYS A 17 7.06 -9.75 -4.72
C LYS A 17 7.57 -9.19 -3.40
N GLN A 18 8.18 -8.00 -3.42
CA GLN A 18 8.67 -7.33 -2.22
C GLN A 18 7.49 -6.94 -1.31
N ASN A 19 6.41 -6.39 -1.86
CA ASN A 19 5.23 -6.02 -1.08
C ASN A 19 4.61 -7.24 -0.38
N LYS A 20 4.46 -8.35 -1.11
CA LYS A 20 3.96 -9.60 -0.52
C LYS A 20 4.89 -10.14 0.58
N ALA A 21 6.21 -9.98 0.43
CA ALA A 21 7.17 -10.37 1.46
C ALA A 21 7.09 -9.45 2.70
N PHE A 22 6.90 -8.15 2.47
CA PHE A 22 6.68 -7.16 3.52
C PHE A 22 5.43 -7.46 4.35
N GLU A 23 4.29 -7.71 3.72
CA GLU A 23 3.05 -8.09 4.42
C GLU A 23 3.23 -9.34 5.29
N ARG A 24 3.89 -10.38 4.76
CA ARG A 24 4.20 -11.59 5.54
C ARG A 24 5.14 -11.28 6.71
N ALA A 25 6.14 -10.43 6.50
CA ALA A 25 7.07 -10.04 7.54
C ALA A 25 6.38 -9.22 8.65
N LEU A 26 5.42 -8.36 8.32
CA LEU A 26 4.63 -7.63 9.32
C LEU A 26 3.77 -8.56 10.20
N ALA A 27 3.36 -9.71 9.68
CA ALA A 27 2.61 -10.72 10.43
C ALA A 27 3.51 -11.51 11.41
N VAL A 28 4.81 -11.60 11.12
CA VAL A 28 5.80 -12.29 11.97
C VAL A 28 6.39 -11.33 13.01
N TYR A 29 6.73 -10.11 12.59
CA TYR A 29 7.32 -9.07 13.42
C TYR A 29 6.24 -8.03 13.77
N ASP A 30 5.61 -8.24 14.91
CA ASP A 30 4.57 -7.37 15.45
C ASP A 30 5.12 -6.02 15.95
N LYS A 31 4.25 -5.22 16.57
CA LYS A 31 4.60 -3.88 17.07
C LYS A 31 5.56 -3.90 18.27
N ASP A 32 5.60 -5.00 19.01
CA ASP A 32 6.37 -5.13 20.26
C ASP A 32 7.75 -5.76 19.99
N THR A 33 7.97 -6.24 18.76
CA THR A 33 9.25 -6.77 18.28
C THR A 33 10.36 -5.70 18.32
N PRO A 34 11.45 -5.92 19.07
CA PRO A 34 12.64 -5.06 19.01
C PRO A 34 13.24 -5.04 17.60
N ASP A 35 13.76 -3.89 17.18
CA ASP A 35 14.37 -3.71 15.85
C ASP A 35 13.47 -4.15 14.68
N ARG A 36 12.15 -4.07 14.85
CA ARG A 36 11.12 -4.52 13.90
C ARG A 36 11.46 -4.20 12.45
N TRP A 37 11.79 -2.95 12.16
CA TRP A 37 12.05 -2.50 10.78
C TRP A 37 13.31 -3.10 10.17
N SER A 38 14.35 -3.34 10.99
CA SER A 38 15.57 -4.03 10.55
C SER A 38 15.26 -5.50 10.22
N ASN A 39 14.45 -6.17 11.04
CA ASN A 39 14.06 -7.56 10.83
C ASN A 39 13.15 -7.71 9.59
N VAL A 40 12.20 -6.80 9.40
CA VAL A 40 11.36 -6.76 8.19
C VAL A 40 12.21 -6.49 6.94
N ALA A 41 13.14 -5.54 6.98
CA ALA A 41 14.03 -5.24 5.85
C ALA A 41 14.86 -6.46 5.43
N LYS A 42 15.42 -7.20 6.40
CA LYS A 42 16.12 -8.47 6.16
C LYS A 42 15.21 -9.52 5.52
N ALA A 43 13.97 -9.64 5.97
CA ALA A 43 13.01 -10.61 5.43
C ALA A 43 12.51 -10.26 4.02
N VAL A 44 12.37 -8.97 3.70
CA VAL A 44 12.00 -8.49 2.36
C VAL A 44 13.14 -8.68 1.37
N GLY A 45 14.38 -8.41 1.80
CA GLY A 45 15.57 -8.46 0.95
C GLY A 45 15.58 -7.40 -0.15
N GLY A 46 16.42 -7.60 -1.18
CA GLY A 46 16.47 -6.74 -2.36
C GLY A 46 16.90 -5.29 -2.06
N ASN A 47 17.90 -5.12 -1.19
CA ASN A 47 18.50 -3.84 -0.79
C ASN A 47 17.53 -2.83 -0.15
N LYS A 48 16.40 -3.28 0.41
CA LYS A 48 15.51 -2.43 1.20
C LYS A 48 16.13 -2.19 2.59
N THR A 49 16.15 -0.94 3.03
CA THR A 49 16.63 -0.58 4.38
C THR A 49 15.48 -0.53 5.39
N ALA A 50 15.80 -0.41 6.68
CA ALA A 50 14.80 -0.23 7.72
C ALA A 50 13.97 1.05 7.49
N GLU A 51 14.60 2.11 6.99
CA GLU A 51 13.95 3.38 6.66
C GLU A 51 12.99 3.24 5.48
N ASP A 52 13.35 2.49 4.44
CA ASP A 52 12.45 2.22 3.31
C ASP A 52 11.22 1.42 3.74
N VAL A 53 11.42 0.43 4.60
CA VAL A 53 10.33 -0.36 5.18
C VAL A 53 9.43 0.51 6.04
N LYS A 54 9.99 1.35 6.91
CA LYS A 54 9.21 2.25 7.75
C LYS A 54 8.38 3.22 6.92
N ARG A 55 8.97 3.84 5.89
CA ARG A 55 8.25 4.74 4.97
C ARG A 55 7.11 4.02 4.25
N HIS A 56 7.34 2.79 3.80
CA HIS A 56 6.30 1.98 3.14
C HIS A 56 5.15 1.61 4.09
N TYR A 57 5.48 1.33 5.35
CA TYR A 57 4.48 1.10 6.39
C TYR A 57 3.63 2.36 6.69
N GLU A 58 4.24 3.54 6.74
CA GLU A 58 3.51 4.79 6.94
C GLU A 58 2.50 5.05 5.81
N VAL A 59 2.87 4.78 4.56
CA VAL A 59 1.95 4.84 3.41
C VAL A 59 0.80 3.84 3.56
N LEU A 60 1.08 2.60 3.95
CA LEU A 60 0.05 1.60 4.19
C LEU A 60 -0.97 2.04 5.25
N ILE A 61 -0.50 2.65 6.36
CA ILE A 61 -1.38 3.18 7.40
C ILE A 61 -2.24 4.32 6.88
N HIS A 62 -1.64 5.24 6.11
CA HIS A 62 -2.38 6.34 5.51
C HIS A 62 -3.50 5.83 4.58
N ASP A 63 -3.22 4.83 3.75
CA ASP A 63 -4.21 4.24 2.85
C ASP A 63 -5.35 3.56 3.61
N ILE A 64 -5.05 2.83 4.69
CA ILE A 64 -6.06 2.23 5.58
C ILE A 64 -6.95 3.31 6.18
N MET A 65 -6.36 4.37 6.73
CA MET A 65 -7.12 5.48 7.33
C MET A 65 -8.00 6.18 6.30
N PHE A 66 -7.52 6.32 5.06
CA PHE A 66 -8.28 6.91 3.97
C PHE A 66 -9.49 6.04 3.57
N ILE A 67 -9.33 4.72 3.57
CA ILE A 67 -10.42 3.77 3.34
C ILE A 67 -11.44 3.81 4.48
N GLU A 68 -10.99 3.75 5.73
CA GLU A 68 -11.85 3.73 6.93
C GLU A 68 -12.63 5.03 7.13
N SER A 69 -12.06 6.17 6.75
CA SER A 69 -12.74 7.47 6.79
C SER A 69 -13.80 7.64 5.70
N GLY A 70 -14.02 6.64 4.84
CA GLY A 70 -14.95 6.74 3.70
C GLY A 70 -14.45 7.67 2.60
N GLY A 71 -13.15 7.98 2.58
CA GLY A 71 -12.51 8.81 1.55
C GLY A 71 -12.45 8.15 0.17
N VAL A 72 -12.66 6.83 0.10
CA VAL A 72 -12.73 6.10 -1.17
C VAL A 72 -14.17 6.13 -1.69
N PRO A 73 -14.44 6.83 -2.80
CA PRO A 73 -15.77 6.80 -3.40
C PRO A 73 -16.11 5.37 -3.82
N PHE A 74 -17.28 4.90 -3.40
CA PHE A 74 -17.79 3.61 -3.85
C PHE A 74 -17.85 3.58 -5.38
N PRO A 75 -17.39 2.50 -6.04
CA PRO A 75 -17.55 2.38 -7.47
C PRO A 75 -19.03 2.49 -7.83
N ASN A 76 -19.35 3.30 -8.85
CA ASN A 76 -20.72 3.40 -9.34
C ASN A 76 -21.06 2.14 -10.13
N TYR A 77 -21.41 1.07 -9.42
CA TYR A 77 -21.92 -0.16 -10.01
C TYR A 77 -23.30 0.15 -10.59
N LYS A 78 -23.35 0.52 -11.87
CA LYS A 78 -24.62 0.63 -12.59
C LYS A 78 -25.26 -0.74 -12.62
N THR A 79 -26.24 -0.96 -11.74
CA THR A 79 -27.13 -2.12 -11.86
C THR A 79 -27.92 -1.91 -13.14
N THR A 80 -27.63 -2.72 -14.16
CA THR A 80 -28.48 -2.83 -15.35
C THR A 80 -29.84 -3.36 -14.86
N ARG A 81 -30.77 -2.46 -14.50
CA ARG A 81 -32.18 -2.84 -14.37
C ARG A 81 -32.59 -3.34 -15.75
N GLY A 82 -32.80 -4.66 -15.86
CA GLY A 82 -33.36 -5.28 -17.04
C GLY A 82 -34.60 -4.51 -17.44
N ARG A 83 -34.53 -3.80 -18.57
CA ARG A 83 -35.64 -3.13 -19.20
C ARG A 83 -36.54 -4.22 -19.79
N THR A 84 -37.50 -4.70 -19.03
CA THR A 84 -38.60 -5.51 -19.57
C THR A 84 -39.61 -4.55 -20.20
N ASN A 85 -39.61 -4.50 -21.53
CA ASN A 85 -40.72 -3.93 -22.31
C ASN A 85 -42.01 -4.64 -21.91
N THR A 86 -43.06 -3.88 -21.60
CA THR A 86 -44.44 -4.37 -21.61
C THR A 86 -45.15 -3.71 -22.79
N ASN A 87 -45.80 -4.57 -23.55
CA ASN A 87 -46.53 -4.34 -24.79
C ASN A 87 -47.88 -3.67 -24.53
#